data_AF-A0A8D9H0Z0-F1
#
_entry.id   AF-A0A8D9H0Z0-F1
#
_cell.length_a   1.000
_cell.length_b   1.000
_cell.length_c   1.000
_cell.angle_alpha   90.00
_cell.angle_beta   90.00
_cell.angle_gamma   90.00
#
_symmetry.space_group_name_H-M   'P 1'
#
loop_
_entity.id
_entity.type
_entity.pdbx_description
1 polymer ?
#
loop_
_entity_poly.entity_id
_entity_poly.type
_entity_poly.pdbx_seq_one_letter_code
_entity_poly.pdbx_strand_id
1 'polypeptide(L)'
;FPNRTSSSSPTRQKLSLLSLYTLLLPFCVSLSDSSICLHKTMLGTHVLQNHYHVPSSSSINVDADKMAPKQKIRIKLRSYWVPLIEDSCKQILDAARNTNAKTMSPSPLPTKKRIYCVLKSPHVHKDARFHFEIRTHQRMIDILYPTAQTIDSLMQLDLPAGVDVEVNL
;
A
#
# COMPACT_ATOMS: atom_id res chain seq x y z
N PHE A 1 39.64 29.58 25.10
CA PHE A 1 39.45 30.49 23.95
C PHE A 1 37.96 30.68 23.71
N PRO A 2 37.33 31.74 24.25
CA PRO A 2 35.92 32.01 24.04
C PRO A 2 35.74 32.95 22.83
N ASN A 3 34.68 32.76 22.05
CA ASN A 3 34.17 33.83 21.20
C ASN A 3 32.68 34.04 21.48
N ARG A 4 32.39 35.22 22.03
CA ARG A 4 31.08 35.89 22.04
C ARG A 4 30.79 36.42 20.63
N THR A 5 29.51 36.46 20.25
CA THR A 5 28.76 37.66 19.79
C THR A 5 27.32 37.25 19.38
N SER A 6 26.33 37.67 20.18
CA SER A 6 25.21 38.59 19.85
C SER A 6 24.11 38.01 18.92
N SER A 7 22.92 37.64 19.40
CA SER A 7 21.76 38.45 19.82
C SER A 7 21.07 39.24 18.69
N SER A 8 19.89 38.79 18.26
CA SER A 8 18.69 39.64 18.11
C SER A 8 17.43 38.79 17.89
N SER A 9 16.40 39.11 18.68
CA SER A 9 15.06 38.52 18.76
C SER A 9 14.08 39.07 17.71
N PRO A 10 12.93 38.43 17.48
CA PRO A 10 12.01 38.75 16.38
C PRO A 10 11.04 39.89 16.77
N THR A 11 10.82 40.84 15.87
CA THR A 11 9.80 41.89 16.03
C THR A 11 8.56 41.59 15.19
N ARG A 12 7.42 41.68 15.88
CA ARG A 12 6.05 41.43 15.44
C ARG A 12 5.31 42.78 15.47
N GLN A 13 4.83 43.29 14.34
CA GLN A 13 3.88 44.42 14.26
C GLN A 13 2.95 44.13 13.06
N LYS A 14 1.72 43.65 13.29
CA LYS A 14 0.41 44.32 13.55
C LYS A 14 -0.25 44.96 12.30
N LEU A 15 -1.50 44.53 12.12
CA LEU A 15 -2.49 44.79 11.08
C LEU A 15 -2.94 46.25 10.88
N SER A 16 -3.38 46.57 9.66
CA SER A 16 -4.67 47.24 9.34
C SER A 16 -4.94 47.05 7.83
N LEU A 17 -5.92 46.26 7.38
CA LEU A 17 -7.35 46.55 7.16
C LEU A 17 -7.66 47.79 6.27
N LEU A 18 -8.30 47.49 5.13
CA LEU A 18 -9.20 48.31 4.28
C LEU A 18 -8.62 49.06 3.07
N SER A 19 -9.36 48.98 1.95
CA SER A 19 -9.23 49.66 0.63
C SER A 19 -8.43 48.85 -0.42
N LEU A 20 -8.94 48.26 -1.50
CA LEU A 20 -10.18 48.37 -2.29
C LEU A 20 -10.55 46.96 -2.80
N TYR A 21 -11.71 46.37 -2.48
CA TYR A 21 -12.97 46.45 -3.23
C TYR A 21 -12.87 46.37 -4.78
N THR A 22 -13.48 45.28 -5.28
CA THR A 22 -14.37 45.14 -6.45
C THR A 22 -13.88 44.79 -7.86
N LEU A 23 -14.56 43.74 -8.36
CA LEU A 23 -15.03 43.46 -9.73
C LEU A 23 -14.07 42.76 -10.71
N LEU A 24 -14.32 41.47 -10.99
CA LEU A 24 -14.79 40.97 -12.29
C LEU A 24 -14.72 39.42 -12.40
N LEU A 25 -15.82 38.76 -12.06
CA LEU A 25 -16.40 37.67 -12.87
C LEU A 25 -17.71 38.27 -13.39
N PRO A 26 -18.06 38.17 -14.70
CA PRO A 26 -18.71 36.93 -15.18
C PRO A 26 -18.61 36.63 -16.70
N PHE A 27 -18.97 35.38 -17.09
CA PHE A 27 -19.71 34.98 -18.32
C PHE A 27 -19.00 35.17 -19.69
N CYS A 28 -19.28 34.48 -20.80
CA CYS A 28 -20.27 33.50 -21.25
C CYS A 28 -19.65 32.87 -22.53
N VAL A 29 -19.56 31.54 -22.66
CA VAL A 29 -19.24 30.91 -23.96
C VAL A 29 -20.56 30.67 -24.67
N SER A 30 -20.75 31.40 -25.77
CA SER A 30 -21.89 31.35 -26.67
C SER A 30 -21.82 30.14 -27.60
N LEU A 31 -22.95 29.41 -27.67
CA LEU A 31 -23.33 28.51 -28.77
C LEU A 31 -23.43 29.28 -30.10
N SER A 32 -23.00 28.64 -31.19
CA SER A 32 -23.64 28.79 -32.50
C SER A 32 -23.43 27.55 -33.36
N ASP A 33 -24.54 27.07 -33.90
CA ASP A 33 -24.77 25.90 -34.75
C ASP A 33 -23.83 25.73 -35.95
N SER A 34 -23.57 24.49 -36.36
CA SER A 34 -24.11 23.89 -37.60
C SER A 34 -23.31 22.68 -38.09
N SER A 35 -24.06 21.64 -38.46
CA SER A 35 -23.65 20.38 -39.08
C SER A 35 -22.81 20.53 -40.35
N ILE A 36 -21.94 19.56 -40.65
CA ILE A 36 -21.91 18.77 -41.91
C ILE A 36 -20.70 17.81 -41.90
N CYS A 37 -20.99 16.53 -42.14
CA CYS A 37 -20.06 15.43 -42.36
C CYS A 37 -19.32 15.57 -43.71
N LEU A 38 -18.05 15.14 -43.79
CA LEU A 38 -17.55 14.05 -44.66
C LEU A 38 -16.02 14.05 -44.86
N HIS A 39 -15.51 12.83 -45.05
CA HIS A 39 -14.24 12.45 -45.72
C HIS A 39 -12.91 12.35 -44.92
N LYS A 40 -12.74 11.17 -44.29
CA LYS A 40 -11.60 10.22 -44.36
C LYS A 40 -10.22 10.77 -44.81
N THR A 41 -9.25 10.77 -43.89
CA THR A 41 -7.85 10.38 -44.20
C THR A 41 -7.11 9.84 -42.98
N MET A 42 -6.47 8.69 -43.17
CA MET A 42 -5.53 8.07 -42.24
C MET A 42 -4.31 8.97 -42.02
N LEU A 43 -3.86 9.09 -40.78
CA LEU A 43 -2.47 8.98 -40.34
C LEU A 43 -2.45 9.04 -38.81
N GLY A 44 -2.14 7.91 -38.19
CA GLY A 44 -1.90 7.83 -36.75
C GLY A 44 -0.54 8.43 -36.38
N THR A 45 -0.38 8.86 -35.14
CA THR A 45 0.33 8.07 -34.12
C THR A 45 0.31 8.76 -32.75
N HIS A 46 -0.13 7.98 -31.76
CA HIS A 46 0.25 7.98 -30.35
C HIS A 46 -0.07 9.18 -29.45
N VAL A 47 -1.32 9.22 -28.95
CA VAL A 47 -1.61 9.66 -27.59
C VAL A 47 -1.64 8.41 -26.69
N LEU A 48 -0.69 8.31 -25.76
CA LEU A 48 -0.71 7.33 -24.68
C LEU A 48 -1.80 7.71 -23.69
N GLN A 49 -3.04 7.28 -23.96
CA GLN A 49 -4.06 7.20 -22.92
C GLN A 49 -3.84 5.87 -22.20
N ASN A 50 -3.22 5.94 -21.02
CA ASN A 50 -3.26 4.85 -20.05
C ASN A 50 -4.73 4.58 -19.70
N HIS A 51 -5.36 3.72 -20.47
CA HIS A 51 -6.55 3.00 -20.05
C HIS A 51 -6.09 2.06 -18.93
N TYR A 52 -6.27 2.50 -17.69
CA TYR A 52 -6.47 1.57 -16.60
C TYR A 52 -7.71 0.74 -16.98
N HIS A 53 -7.47 -0.41 -17.59
CA HIS A 53 -8.46 -1.47 -17.64
C HIS A 53 -8.69 -1.87 -16.20
N VAL A 54 -9.73 -1.28 -15.60
CA VAL A 54 -10.41 -1.89 -14.45
C VAL A 54 -10.91 -3.22 -14.98
N PRO A 55 -10.42 -4.39 -14.53
CA PRO A 55 -11.12 -5.62 -14.85
C PRO A 55 -12.48 -5.50 -14.17
N SER A 56 -13.50 -5.26 -14.98
CA SER A 56 -14.89 -5.54 -14.64
C SER A 56 -14.90 -6.95 -14.07
N SER A 57 -15.20 -7.05 -12.78
CA SER A 57 -15.46 -8.33 -12.14
C SER A 57 -16.75 -8.88 -12.76
N SER A 58 -16.56 -9.68 -13.79
CA SER A 58 -17.58 -10.55 -14.35
C SER A 58 -18.06 -11.51 -13.26
N SER A 59 -19.35 -11.37 -12.94
CA SER A 59 -20.27 -12.43 -12.49
C SER A 59 -19.66 -13.55 -11.64
N ILE A 60 -19.73 -13.41 -10.31
CA ILE A 60 -19.67 -14.57 -9.42
C ILE A 60 -21.06 -14.73 -8.79
N ASN A 61 -21.68 -15.85 -9.14
CA ASN A 61 -22.97 -16.34 -8.67
C ASN A 61 -23.14 -16.10 -7.17
N VAL A 62 -24.22 -15.40 -6.82
CA VAL A 62 -24.61 -15.14 -5.43
C VAL A 62 -25.53 -16.27 -4.99
N ASP A 63 -25.06 -17.51 -5.05
CA ASP A 63 -25.87 -18.68 -4.73
C ASP A 63 -25.21 -19.54 -3.65
N ALA A 64 -25.97 -19.72 -2.57
CA ALA A 64 -25.87 -20.77 -1.54
C ALA A 64 -24.73 -20.68 -0.51
N ASP A 65 -24.66 -19.61 0.28
CA ASP A 65 -24.02 -19.65 1.61
C ASP A 65 -25.06 -20.06 2.67
N LYS A 66 -25.40 -21.35 2.72
CA LYS A 66 -26.03 -22.00 3.89
C LYS A 66 -25.43 -23.39 4.09
N MET A 67 -24.91 -23.60 5.30
CA MET A 67 -24.52 -24.89 5.92
C MET A 67 -23.20 -25.54 5.49
N ALA A 68 -22.09 -25.02 6.05
CA ALA A 68 -21.03 -25.81 6.68
C ALA A 68 -20.24 -24.86 7.62
N PRO A 69 -19.64 -25.31 8.74
CA PRO A 69 -18.62 -24.52 9.40
C PRO A 69 -17.49 -24.32 8.39
N LYS A 70 -17.38 -23.10 7.85
CA LYS A 70 -16.36 -22.71 6.89
C LYS A 70 -15.01 -22.72 7.62
N GLN A 71 -14.35 -23.87 7.64
CA GLN A 71 -12.99 -24.01 8.15
C GLN A 71 -12.11 -23.12 7.26
N LYS A 72 -11.69 -21.98 7.80
CA LYS A 72 -10.94 -20.95 7.06
C LYS A 72 -9.48 -21.05 7.46
N ILE A 73 -8.59 -21.15 6.47
CA ILE A 73 -7.15 -21.17 6.75
C ILE A 73 -6.67 -19.73 6.79
N ARG A 74 -5.98 -19.37 7.87
CA ARG A 74 -5.37 -18.04 8.05
C ARG A 74 -3.86 -18.17 8.16
N ILE A 75 -3.17 -17.68 7.16
CA ILE A 75 -1.71 -17.73 7.06
C ILE A 75 -1.19 -16.35 7.46
N LYS A 76 -0.39 -16.29 8.53
CA LYS A 76 0.34 -15.08 8.91
C LYS A 76 1.79 -15.21 8.47
N LEU A 77 2.25 -14.25 7.71
CA LEU A 77 3.64 -14.12 7.30
C LEU A 77 4.31 -13.05 8.15
N ARG A 78 5.54 -13.32 8.60
CA ARG A 78 6.36 -12.39 9.37
C ARG A 78 7.77 -12.34 8.79
N SER A 79 8.32 -11.13 8.66
CA SER A 79 9.65 -10.93 8.07
C SER A 79 10.27 -9.64 8.56
N TYR A 80 11.60 -9.56 8.54
CA TYR A 80 12.35 -8.32 8.71
C TYR A 80 12.51 -7.53 7.40
N TRP A 81 12.43 -8.20 6.26
CA TRP A 81 12.65 -7.64 4.92
C TRP A 81 11.35 -7.59 4.12
N VAL A 82 11.01 -6.39 3.64
CA VAL A 82 9.80 -6.14 2.81
C VAL A 82 9.77 -6.93 1.50
N PRO A 83 10.83 -6.98 0.67
CA PRO A 83 10.74 -7.68 -0.62
C PRO A 83 10.45 -9.17 -0.44
N LEU A 84 11.14 -9.83 0.50
CA LEU A 84 10.97 -11.26 0.75
C LEU A 84 9.53 -11.63 1.16
N ILE A 85 8.87 -10.82 1.98
CA ILE A 85 7.48 -11.10 2.39
C ILE A 85 6.48 -10.83 1.27
N GLU A 86 6.77 -9.88 0.37
CA GLU A 86 5.92 -9.60 -0.79
C GLU A 86 6.04 -10.67 -1.86
N ASP A 87 7.27 -11.12 -2.14
CA ASP A 87 7.54 -12.23 -3.06
C ASP A 87 6.90 -13.53 -2.55
N SER A 88 7.09 -13.84 -1.27
CA SER A 88 6.47 -15.02 -0.62
C SER A 88 4.94 -14.95 -0.66
N CYS A 89 4.39 -13.78 -0.36
CA CYS A 89 2.95 -13.56 -0.42
C CYS A 89 2.40 -13.78 -1.83
N LYS A 90 3.13 -13.32 -2.85
CA LYS A 90 2.75 -13.52 -4.25
C LYS A 90 2.79 -15.01 -4.62
N GLN A 91 3.85 -15.73 -4.25
CA GLN A 91 3.97 -17.17 -4.51
C GLN A 91 2.82 -17.97 -3.88
N ILE A 92 2.46 -17.67 -2.62
CA ILE A 92 1.34 -18.31 -1.93
C ILE A 92 0.00 -18.02 -2.63
N LEU A 93 -0.22 -16.76 -3.03
CA LEU A 93 -1.42 -16.39 -3.78
C LEU A 93 -1.50 -17.11 -5.13
N ASP A 94 -0.40 -17.16 -5.87
CA ASP A 94 -0.35 -17.79 -7.19
C ASP A 94 -0.58 -19.31 -7.07
N ALA A 95 -0.03 -19.97 -6.05
CA ALA A 95 -0.32 -21.38 -5.76
C ALA A 95 -1.80 -21.62 -5.39
N ALA A 96 -2.40 -20.75 -4.57
CA ALA A 96 -3.80 -20.85 -4.22
C ALA A 96 -4.73 -20.59 -5.42
N ARG A 97 -4.34 -19.68 -6.32
CA ARG A 97 -5.05 -19.41 -7.58
C ARG A 97 -4.97 -20.60 -8.54
N ASN A 98 -3.80 -21.22 -8.68
CA ASN A 98 -3.60 -22.39 -9.55
C ASN A 98 -4.48 -23.59 -9.12
N THR A 99 -4.75 -23.73 -7.82
CA THR A 99 -5.64 -24.77 -7.27
C THR A 99 -7.11 -24.37 -7.21
N ASN A 100 -7.48 -23.21 -7.79
CA ASN A 100 -8.85 -22.67 -7.81
C ASN A 100 -9.48 -22.41 -6.43
N ALA A 101 -8.67 -22.14 -5.40
CA ALA A 101 -9.19 -21.78 -4.08
C ALA A 101 -9.57 -20.29 -4.03
N LYS A 102 -10.77 -20.01 -3.50
CA LYS A 102 -11.20 -18.63 -3.26
C LYS A 102 -10.38 -18.03 -2.11
N THR A 103 -9.52 -17.08 -2.46
CA THR A 103 -8.55 -16.46 -1.54
C THR A 103 -8.87 -14.99 -1.36
N MET A 104 -8.71 -14.47 -0.14
CA MET A 104 -8.76 -13.03 0.13
C MET A 104 -7.47 -12.36 -0.33
N SER A 105 -7.55 -11.08 -0.69
CA SER A 105 -6.34 -10.31 -0.98
C SER A 105 -5.43 -10.25 0.26
N PRO A 106 -4.11 -10.13 0.08
CA PRO A 106 -3.18 -10.02 1.19
C PRO A 106 -3.48 -8.77 2.01
N SER A 107 -3.79 -8.96 3.29
CA SER A 107 -4.06 -7.85 4.20
C SER A 107 -2.77 -7.47 4.93
N PRO A 108 -2.31 -6.21 4.82
CA PRO A 108 -1.18 -5.74 5.61
C PRO A 108 -1.59 -5.55 7.06
N LEU A 109 -0.91 -6.26 7.96
CA LEU A 109 -1.04 -6.00 9.38
C LEU A 109 -0.04 -4.90 9.79
N PRO A 110 -0.37 -4.09 10.83
CA PRO A 110 0.54 -3.08 11.32
C PRO A 110 1.92 -3.66 11.65
N THR A 111 2.97 -2.99 11.15
CA THR A 111 4.36 -3.41 11.40
C THR A 111 4.69 -3.22 12.88
N LYS A 112 5.17 -4.27 13.53
CA LYS A 112 5.63 -4.17 14.92
C LYS A 112 7.03 -3.57 14.92
N LYS A 113 7.17 -2.38 15.50
CA LYS A 113 8.44 -1.66 15.62
C LYS A 113 8.90 -1.66 17.07
N ARG A 114 10.11 -2.17 17.34
CA ARG A 114 10.76 -2.13 18.65
C ARG A 114 12.00 -1.26 18.57
N ILE A 115 12.10 -0.25 19.42
CA ILE A 115 13.24 0.67 19.47
C ILE A 115 14.11 0.30 20.67
N TYR A 116 15.41 0.17 20.45
CA TYR A 116 16.40 -0.10 21.48
C TYR A 116 17.43 1.04 21.49
N CYS A 117 17.94 1.33 22.69
CA CYS A 117 18.92 2.39 22.92
C CYS A 117 20.11 1.79 23.64
N VAL A 118 21.30 1.88 23.05
CA VAL A 118 22.56 1.39 23.65
C VAL A 118 23.56 2.54 23.72
N LEU A 119 24.48 2.51 24.67
CA LEU A 119 25.58 3.49 24.72
C LEU A 119 26.58 3.21 23.60
N LYS A 120 26.99 4.26 22.88
CA LYS A 120 28.02 4.16 21.84
C LYS A 120 29.41 3.95 22.43
N SER A 121 29.72 4.65 23.51
CA SER A 121 31.01 4.55 24.20
C SER A 121 30.97 3.47 25.28
N PRO A 122 32.05 2.69 25.45
CA PRO A 122 32.16 1.76 26.57
C PRO A 122 32.27 2.46 27.95
N HIS A 123 32.71 3.73 28.02
CA HIS A 123 32.92 4.45 29.28
C HIS A 123 32.50 5.94 29.21
N VAL A 124 32.05 6.47 30.36
CA VAL A 124 31.74 7.89 30.69
C VAL A 124 30.64 8.58 29.87
N HIS A 125 30.57 8.41 28.56
CA HIS A 125 29.70 9.22 27.70
C HIS A 125 28.24 8.72 27.65
N LYS A 126 27.39 9.17 28.60
CA LYS A 126 25.96 8.80 28.71
C LYS A 126 25.05 9.39 27.62
N ASP A 127 25.41 10.55 27.08
CA ASP A 127 24.61 11.25 26.06
C ASP A 127 24.86 10.70 24.65
N ALA A 128 25.98 10.01 24.45
CA ALA A 128 26.30 9.29 23.23
C ALA A 128 25.49 7.98 23.17
N ARG A 129 24.21 8.08 22.79
CA ARG A 129 23.30 6.94 22.60
C ARG A 129 23.19 6.55 21.12
N PHE A 130 23.09 5.25 20.87
CA PHE A 130 22.78 4.65 19.58
C PHE A 130 21.36 4.10 19.63
N HIS A 131 20.51 4.63 18.77
CA HIS A 131 19.15 4.17 18.60
C HIS A 131 19.11 3.24 17.40
N PHE A 132 18.63 2.02 17.61
CA PHE A 132 18.30 1.11 16.52
C PHE A 132 16.90 0.57 16.71
N GLU A 133 16.31 0.12 15.62
CA GLU A 133 14.98 -0.46 15.63
C GLU A 133 14.95 -1.78 14.90
N ILE A 134 14.13 -2.68 15.43
CA ILE A 134 13.77 -3.93 14.77
C ILE A 134 12.35 -3.74 14.25
N ARG A 135 12.17 -3.84 12.93
CA ARG A 135 10.87 -3.82 12.27
C ARG A 135 10.48 -5.24 11.88
N THR A 136 9.32 -5.69 12.34
CA THR A 136 8.72 -6.94 11.88
C THR A 136 7.49 -6.62 11.04
N HIS A 137 7.61 -6.84 9.75
CA HIS A 137 6.52 -6.70 8.78
C HIS A 137 5.63 -7.93 8.85
N GLN A 138 4.32 -7.71 8.78
CA GLN A 138 3.32 -8.74 8.95
C GLN A 138 2.30 -8.67 7.81
N ARG A 139 2.01 -9.81 7.18
CA ARG A 139 0.95 -9.95 6.18
C ARG A 139 0.05 -11.10 6.57
N MET A 140 -1.23 -11.00 6.25
CA MET A 140 -2.22 -12.02 6.53
C MET A 140 -2.94 -12.39 5.25
N ILE A 141 -3.03 -13.69 4.96
CA ILE A 141 -3.74 -14.24 3.82
C ILE A 141 -4.78 -15.22 4.38
N ASP A 142 -6.03 -14.99 4.03
CA ASP A 142 -7.14 -15.84 4.46
C ASP A 142 -7.70 -16.59 3.23
N ILE A 143 -7.80 -17.92 3.33
CA ILE A 143 -8.39 -18.79 2.30
C ILE A 143 -9.77 -19.23 2.78
N LEU A 144 -10.80 -18.95 1.98
CA LEU A 144 -12.20 -19.12 2.39
C LEU A 144 -12.69 -20.56 2.24
N TYR A 145 -12.24 -21.25 1.21
CA TYR A 145 -12.62 -22.64 0.92
C TYR A 145 -11.35 -23.46 0.71
N PRO A 146 -10.85 -24.16 1.74
CA PRO A 146 -9.71 -25.04 1.57
C PRO A 146 -10.13 -26.31 0.84
N THR A 147 -9.46 -26.62 -0.29
CA THR A 147 -9.51 -27.95 -0.89
C THR A 147 -8.30 -28.75 -0.43
N ALA A 148 -8.38 -30.09 -0.45
CA ALA A 148 -7.24 -30.95 -0.10
C ALA A 148 -6.00 -30.63 -0.97
N GLN A 149 -6.21 -30.46 -2.28
CA GLN A 149 -5.15 -30.09 -3.22
C GLN A 149 -4.50 -28.75 -2.88
N THR A 150 -5.27 -27.77 -2.38
CA THR A 150 -4.74 -26.48 -1.94
C THR A 150 -3.87 -26.62 -0.70
N ILE A 151 -4.27 -27.44 0.28
CA ILE A 151 -3.47 -27.67 1.50
C ILE A 151 -2.13 -28.28 1.13
N ASP A 152 -2.13 -29.32 0.29
CA ASP A 152 -0.90 -30.00 -0.13
C ASP A 152 0.02 -29.05 -0.91
N SER A 153 -0.55 -28.24 -1.81
CA SER A 153 0.21 -27.25 -2.59
C SER A 153 0.83 -26.15 -1.73
N LEU A 154 0.17 -25.76 -0.63
CA LEU A 154 0.70 -24.75 0.30
C LEU A 154 1.82 -25.31 1.18
N MET A 155 1.75 -26.57 1.56
CA MET A 155 2.79 -27.23 2.37
C MET A 155 4.03 -27.59 1.54
N GLN A 156 3.84 -27.83 0.25
CA GLN A 156 4.93 -28.15 -0.69
C GLN A 156 5.70 -26.92 -1.17
N LEU A 157 5.19 -25.71 -0.93
CA LEU A 157 5.78 -24.48 -1.45
C LEU A 157 7.09 -24.12 -0.71
N ASP A 158 8.18 -23.95 -1.47
CA ASP A 158 9.47 -23.53 -0.92
C ASP A 158 9.51 -22.02 -0.72
N LEU A 159 9.41 -21.58 0.55
CA LEU A 159 9.49 -20.18 0.92
C LEU A 159 10.94 -19.75 1.18
N PRO A 160 11.30 -18.48 0.89
CA PRO A 160 12.65 -17.98 1.09
C PRO A 160 13.06 -17.98 2.56
N ALA A 161 14.32 -18.33 2.82
CA ALA A 161 14.91 -18.27 4.16
C ALA A 161 14.88 -16.83 4.69
N GLY A 162 14.08 -16.58 5.72
CA GLY A 162 13.89 -15.24 6.31
C GLY A 162 12.43 -14.80 6.41
N VAL A 163 11.49 -15.59 5.87
CA VAL A 163 10.05 -15.42 6.10
C VAL A 163 9.56 -16.53 7.04
N ASP A 164 8.90 -16.11 8.10
CA ASP A 164 8.28 -16.97 9.11
C ASP A 164 6.78 -17.10 8.81
N VAL A 165 6.25 -18.32 8.89
CA VAL A 165 4.88 -18.66 8.50
C VAL A 165 4.16 -19.34 9.66
N GLU A 166 3.05 -18.73 10.08
CA GLU A 166 2.14 -19.29 11.07
C GLU A 166 0.81 -19.65 10.39
N VAL A 167 0.42 -20.93 10.46
CA VAL A 167 -0.85 -21.41 9.92
C VAL A 167 -1.86 -21.60 11.05
N ASN A 168 -3.03 -20.98 10.95
CA ASN A 168 -4.15 -21.17 11.87
C ASN A 168 -5.35 -21.73 11.10
N LEU A 169 -6.01 -22.76 11.65
CA LEU A 169 -7.19 -23.44 11.10
C LEU A 169 -8.50 -22.98 11.74
#